data_AF-A0A443ST79-F1
#
_entry.id   AF-A0A443ST79-F1
#
_cell.length_a   1.000
_cell.length_b   1.000
_cell.length_c   1.000
_cell.angle_alpha   90.00
_cell.angle_beta   90.00
_cell.angle_gamma   90.00
#
_symmetry.space_group_name_H-M   'P 1'
#
loop_
_entity.id
_entity.type
_entity.pdbx_description
1 polymer ?
#
loop_
_entity_poly.entity_id
_entity_poly.type
_entity_poly.pdbx_seq_one_letter_code
_entity_poly.pdbx_strand_id
1 'polypeptide(L)' 'MNVSDLLGRCSCPTQFTMIKLADGKYRIGDGKTIIFVRILRNHVMVRVGGGWDTLEHYLYKHDPCRCPTEL' A
#
# COMPACT_ATOMS: atom_id res chain seq x y z
N MET A 1 -10.04 6.98 6.79
CA MET A 1 -8.83 6.31 7.31
C MET A 1 -7.66 6.86 6.54
N ASN A 2 -6.65 7.40 7.23
CA ASN A 2 -5.51 8.02 6.55
C ASN A 2 -4.46 6.96 6.19
N VAL A 3 -3.44 7.34 5.41
CA VAL A 3 -2.36 6.43 4.98
C VAL A 3 -1.58 5.88 6.18
N SER A 4 -1.32 6.71 7.19
CA SER A 4 -0.59 6.31 8.39
C SER A 4 -1.32 5.23 9.19
N ASP A 5 -2.64 5.34 9.34
CA ASP A 5 -3.47 4.32 10.00
C ASP A 5 -3.38 2.98 9.25
N LEU A 6 -3.42 3.04 7.92
CA LEU A 6 -3.34 1.85 7.07
C LEU A 6 -1.98 1.18 7.19
N LEU A 7 -0.88 1.93 7.11
CA LEU A 7 0.48 1.37 7.20
C LEU A 7 0.80 0.86 8.62
N GLY A 8 0.33 1.55 9.65
CA GLY A 8 0.58 1.20 11.06
C GLY A 8 -0.02 -0.12 11.54
N ARG A 9 -0.84 -0.78 10.71
CA ARG A 9 -1.36 -2.14 10.97
C ARG A 9 -0.37 -3.26 10.63
N CYS A 10 0.79 -2.94 10.05
CA CYS A 10 1.80 -3.94 9.71
C CYS A 10 2.45 -4.50 11.00
N SER A 11 2.48 -5.82 11.14
CA SER A 11 3.13 -6.53 12.26
C SER A 11 4.41 -7.27 11.85
N CYS A 12 4.92 -7.04 10.64
CA CYS A 12 6.19 -7.60 10.20
C CYS A 12 7.37 -7.10 11.06
N PRO A 13 8.41 -7.94 11.30
CA PRO A 13 9.64 -7.50 11.96
C PRO A 13 10.30 -6.31 11.28
N THR A 14 10.30 -6.33 9.94
CA THR A 14 10.60 -5.17 9.09
C THR A 14 9.31 -4.63 8.53
N GLN A 15 8.98 -3.39 8.89
CA GLN A 15 7.71 -2.77 8.52
C GLN A 15 7.55 -2.62 7.00
N PHE A 16 6.34 -2.88 6.52
CA PHE A 16 5.98 -2.68 5.12
C PHE A 16 5.76 -1.18 4.85
N THR A 17 6.86 -0.47 4.60
CA THR A 17 6.85 1.00 4.49
C THR A 17 6.41 1.51 3.12
N MET A 18 5.99 2.77 3.07
CA MET A 18 5.66 3.50 1.85
C MET A 18 6.33 4.86 1.87
N ILE A 19 7.17 5.15 0.87
CA ILE A 19 8.02 6.35 0.80
C ILE A 19 7.63 7.16 -0.43
N LYS A 20 7.26 8.43 -0.25
CA LYS A 20 6.96 9.34 -1.36
C LYS A 20 8.22 9.60 -2.18
N LEU A 21 8.15 9.36 -3.49
CA LEU A 21 9.23 9.68 -4.43
C LEU A 21 8.92 10.97 -5.21
N ALA A 22 7.67 11.11 -5.65
CA ALA A 22 7.17 12.28 -6.36
C ALA A 22 5.64 12.36 -6.18
N ASP A 23 5.01 13.38 -6.76
CA ASP A 23 3.56 13.49 -6.72
C ASP A 23 2.90 12.28 -7.38
N GLY A 24 2.04 11.64 -6.60
CA GLY A 24 1.36 10.40 -6.99
C GLY A 24 2.28 9.19 -7.18
N LYS A 25 3.58 9.23 -6.82
CA LYS A 25 4.50 8.09 -6.94
C LYS A 25 5.15 7.76 -5.60
N TYR A 26 5.07 6.49 -5.23
CA TYR A 26 5.58 6.00 -3.96
C TYR A 26 6.35 4.70 -4.16
N ARG A 27 7.45 4.55 -3.44
CA ARG A 27 8.14 3.27 -3.26
C ARG A 27 7.46 2.54 -2.11
N ILE A 28 7.23 1.23 -2.22
CA ILE A 28 6.55 0.44 -1.19
C ILE A 28 7.27 -0.88 -0.90
N GLY A 29 7.15 -1.38 0.34
CA GLY A 29 7.72 -2.65 0.78
C GLY A 29 9.24 -2.63 0.89
N ASP A 30 9.89 -3.66 0.34
CA ASP A 30 11.36 -3.87 0.33
C ASP A 30 12.13 -2.88 -0.57
N GLY A 31 11.42 -1.92 -1.16
CA GLY A 31 12.01 -0.78 -1.85
C GLY A 31 12.14 -0.92 -3.36
N LYS A 32 11.76 -2.06 -3.93
CA LYS A 32 11.85 -2.29 -5.39
C LYS A 32 10.59 -1.90 -6.14
N THR A 33 9.44 -1.93 -5.48
CA THR A 33 8.14 -1.66 -6.11
C THR A 33 7.78 -0.19 -6.05
N ILE A 34 7.47 0.40 -7.21
CA ILE A 34 6.91 1.76 -7.31
C ILE A 34 5.42 1.64 -7.64
N ILE A 35 4.59 2.27 -6.82
CA ILE A 35 3.15 2.36 -7.01
C ILE A 35 2.74 3.79 -7.35
N PHE A 36 1.67 3.91 -8.14
CA PHE A 36 1.04 5.19 -8.41
C PHE A 36 -0.19 5.35 -7.54
N VAL A 37 -0.31 6.49 -6.88
CA VAL A 37 -1.35 6.76 -5.90
C VAL A 37 -2.13 7.99 -6.29
N ARG A 38 -3.45 7.94 -6.16
CA ARG A 38 -4.34 9.09 -6.24
C ARG A 38 -5.20 9.15 -5.00
N ILE A 39 -5.54 10.37 -4.59
CA ILE A 39 -6.47 10.62 -3.50
C ILE A 39 -7.78 11.08 -4.14
N LEU A 40 -8.85 10.34 -3.91
CA LEU A 40 -10.20 10.68 -4.37
C LEU A 40 -11.09 10.87 -3.14
N ARG A 41 -11.45 12.12 -2.84
CA ARG A 41 -12.14 12.48 -1.59
C ARG A 41 -11.35 11.94 -0.39
N ASN A 42 -11.92 10.99 0.34
CA ASN A 42 -11.32 10.36 1.53
C ASN A 42 -10.74 8.97 1.24
N HIS A 43 -10.63 8.57 -0.04
CA HIS A 43 -10.09 7.28 -0.45
C HIS A 43 -8.71 7.42 -1.06
N VAL A 44 -7.78 6.59 -0.60
CA VAL A 44 -6.44 6.46 -1.18
C VAL A 44 -6.47 5.28 -2.14
N MET A 45 -6.15 5.53 -3.40
CA MET A 45 -6.26 4.57 -4.50
C MET A 45 -4.88 4.27 -5.08
N VAL A 46 -4.61 3.01 -5.38
CA VAL A 46 -3.38 2.52 -6.01
C VAL A 46 -3.67 2.09 -7.44
N ARG A 47 -2.83 2.50 -8.39
CA ARG A 47 -2.92 2.06 -9.78
C ARG A 47 -2.55 0.58 -9.86
N VAL A 48 -3.41 -0.19 -10.51
CA VAL A 48 -3.19 -1.60 -10.86
C VAL A 48 -3.42 -1.78 -12.37
N GLY A 49 -3.13 -2.96 -12.92
CA GLY A 49 -3.15 -3.20 -14.37
C GLY A 49 -4.38 -2.65 -15.09
N GLY A 50 -5.58 -3.10 -14.69
CA GLY A 50 -6.85 -2.71 -15.33
C GLY A 50 -7.54 -1.46 -14.78
N GLY A 51 -6.98 -0.77 -13.78
CA GLY A 51 -7.71 0.32 -13.12
C GLY A 51 -7.11 0.83 -11.82
N TRP A 52 -7.97 1.08 -10.83
CA TRP A 52 -7.62 1.60 -9.51
C TRP A 52 -8.17 0.67 -8.44
N ASP A 53 -7.35 0.35 -7.46
CA ASP A 53 -7.73 -0.41 -6.27
C ASP A 53 -7.56 0.48 -5.02
N THR A 54 -8.13 0.10 -3.88
CA THR A 54 -7.88 0.83 -2.63
C THR A 54 -6.49 0.52 -2.07
N LEU A 55 -5.87 1.47 -1.35
CA LEU A 55 -4.61 1.20 -0.66
C LEU A 55 -4.75 0.07 0.37
N GLU A 56 -5.89 -0.01 1.06
CA GLU A 56 -6.17 -1.07 2.02
C GLU A 56 -6.12 -2.47 1.37
N HIS A 57 -6.80 -2.64 0.24
CA HIS A 57 -6.81 -3.91 -0.48
C HIS A 57 -5.45 -4.23 -1.13
N TYR A 58 -4.72 -3.20 -1.59
CA TYR A 58 -3.33 -3.39 -2.04
C TYR A 58 -2.46 -3.93 -0.89
N LEU A 59 -2.52 -3.31 0.30
CA LEU A 59 -1.76 -3.77 1.47
C LEU A 59 -2.17 -5.18 1.89
N TYR A 60 -3.45 -5.53 1.83
CA TYR A 60 -3.90 -6.90 2.13
C TYR A 60 -3.22 -7.96 1.24
N LYS A 61 -3.00 -7.65 -0.04
CA LYS A 61 -2.36 -8.57 -1.01
C LYS A 61 -0.84 -8.60 -0.94
N HIS A 62 -0.21 -7.53 -0.43
CA HIS A 62 1.23 -7.31 -0.59
C HIS A 62 2.01 -7.13 0.71
N ASP A 63 1.36 -6.72 1.81
CA ASP A 63 1.96 -6.70 3.15
C ASP A 63 1.97 -8.15 3.71
N PRO A 64 3.14 -8.77 3.92
CA PRO A 64 3.22 -10.20 4.26
C PRO A 64 2.43 -10.61 5.49
N CYS A 65 2.29 -9.73 6.48
CA CYS A 65 1.56 -10.02 7.72
C CYS A 65 0.03 -9.88 7.59
N ARG A 66 -0.46 -9.35 6.47
CA ARG A 66 -1.90 -9.17 6.19
C ARG A 66 -2.44 -10.15 5.18
N CYS A 67 -1.55 -10.72 4.38
CA CYS A 67 -1.91 -11.80 3.47
C CYS A 67 -2.39 -12.97 4.34
N PRO A 68 -3.60 -13.52 4.12
CA PRO A 68 -3.96 -14.79 4.73
C PRO A 68 -2.93 -15.80 4.22
N THR A 69 -2.16 -16.37 5.13
CA THR A 69 -1.45 -17.61 4.82
C THR A 69 -2.51 -18.57 4.29
N GLU A 70 -2.38 -19.00 3.03
CA GLU A 70 -3.19 -20.13 2.55
C GLU A 70 -2.91 -21.29 3.51
N LEU A 71 -3.93 -21.70 4.26
CA LEU A 71 -3.98 -22.97 4.98
C LEU A 71 -4.29 -24.07 3.98
#